data_AF-A0A1D2IDL0-F1
#
_entry.id   AF-A0A1D2IDL0-F1
#
_cell.length_a   1.000
_cell.length_b   1.000
_cell.length_c   1.000
_cell.angle_alpha   90.00
_cell.angle_beta   90.00
_cell.angle_gamma   90.00
#
_symmetry.space_group_name_H-M   'P 1'
#
loop_
_entity.id
_entity.type
_entity.pdbx_description
1 polymer ?
#
loop_
_entity_poly.entity_id
_entity_poly.type
_entity_poly.pdbx_seq_one_letter_code
_entity_poly.pdbx_strand_id
1 'polypeptide(L)'
;MDVFGVHHDLVAEYEAFTSSLVAVRDPDIESHLAGERERRTRWPDPKLALNPTFRSGGTVASLCDDGLLHPMCREYFRHKKHPNDPGSRTVRPGRGRGRRHTARHPQPVR
;
A
#
# COMPACT_ATOMS: atom_id res chain seq x y z
N MET A 1 -12.84 11.81 2.38
CA MET A 1 -12.82 10.38 2.67
C MET A 1 -11.75 10.16 3.71
N ASP A 2 -12.13 9.71 4.91
CA ASP A 2 -11.18 9.40 5.98
C ASP A 2 -10.72 7.94 5.82
N VAL A 3 -9.48 7.76 5.38
CA VAL A 3 -8.90 6.43 5.15
C VAL A 3 -8.69 5.66 6.45
N PHE A 4 -8.54 6.37 7.58
CA PHE A 4 -8.32 5.74 8.88
C PHE A 4 -9.63 5.24 9.48
N GLY A 5 -10.71 6.03 9.36
CA GLY A 5 -12.06 5.59 9.74
C GLY A 5 -12.49 4.33 8.98
N VAL A 6 -12.32 4.30 7.66
CA VAL A 6 -12.64 3.10 6.84
C VAL A 6 -11.82 1.88 7.27
N HIS A 7 -10.54 2.07 7.62
CA HIS A 7 -9.71 0.98 8.11
C HIS A 7 -10.20 0.44 9.46
N HIS A 8 -10.53 1.35 10.39
CA HIS A 8 -11.05 0.99 11.70
C HIS A 8 -12.34 0.16 11.59
N ASP A 9 -13.29 0.65 10.80
CA ASP A 9 -14.60 0.00 10.63
C ASP A 9 -14.45 -1.39 9.99
N LEU A 10 -13.58 -1.51 8.98
CA LEU A 10 -13.30 -2.79 8.33
C LEU A 10 -12.67 -3.81 9.29
N VAL A 11 -11.71 -3.39 10.12
CA VAL A 11 -11.07 -4.28 11.10
C VAL A 11 -12.09 -4.76 12.14
N ALA A 12 -12.94 -3.87 12.65
CA ALA A 12 -13.98 -4.22 13.61
C ALA A 12 -14.99 -5.23 13.05
N GLU A 13 -15.42 -5.03 11.80
CA GLU A 13 -16.39 -5.90 11.14
C GLU A 13 -15.79 -7.30 10.86
N TYR A 14 -14.52 -7.35 10.44
CA TYR A 14 -13.82 -8.61 10.21
C TYR A 14 -13.53 -9.38 11.51
N GLU A 15 -13.23 -8.68 12.60
CA GLU A 15 -13.07 -9.27 13.93
C GLU A 15 -14.38 -9.89 14.44
N ALA A 16 -15.49 -9.18 14.30
CA ALA A 16 -16.82 -9.69 14.66
C ALA A 16 -17.18 -10.94 13.83
N PHE A 17 -16.91 -10.90 12.52
CA PHE A 17 -17.14 -12.04 11.63
C PHE A 17 -16.34 -13.28 12.06
N THR A 18 -15.02 -13.16 12.22
CA THR A 18 -14.15 -14.30 12.55
C THR A 18 -14.43 -14.88 13.93
N SER A 19 -14.78 -14.03 14.90
CA SER A 19 -15.10 -14.50 16.25
C SER A 19 -16.47 -15.15 16.38
N SER A 20 -17.41 -14.86 15.49
CA SER A 20 -18.71 -15.54 15.46
C SER A 20 -18.62 -17.03 15.09
N LEU A 21 -17.51 -17.47 14.47
CA LEU A 21 -17.34 -18.83 13.97
C LEU A 21 -16.99 -19.85 15.07
N VAL A 22 -16.51 -19.38 16.23
CA VAL A 22 -16.02 -20.26 17.30
C VAL A 22 -16.54 -19.77 18.66
N ALA A 23 -17.32 -20.61 19.33
CA ALA A 23 -17.72 -20.39 20.72
C ALA A 23 -16.67 -20.99 21.67
N VAL A 24 -15.96 -20.13 22.40
CA VAL A 24 -14.99 -20.54 23.43
C VAL A 24 -15.76 -20.89 24.70
N ARG A 25 -15.56 -22.10 25.23
CA ARG A 25 -16.23 -22.58 26.46
C ARG A 25 -15.37 -22.46 27.71
N ASP A 26 -14.07 -22.29 27.51
CA ASP A 26 -13.08 -22.19 28.57
C ASP A 26 -12.88 -20.70 28.93
N PRO A 27 -13.17 -20.30 30.18
CA PRO A 27 -13.10 -18.90 30.59
C PRO A 27 -11.66 -18.33 30.60
N ASP A 28 -10.65 -19.18 30.79
CA ASP A 28 -9.24 -18.75 30.76
C ASP A 28 -8.82 -18.45 29.32
N ILE A 29 -9.25 -19.29 28.37
CA ILE A 29 -9.02 -19.06 26.93
C ILE A 29 -9.77 -17.81 26.45
N GLU A 30 -11.01 -17.60 26.90
CA GLU A 30 -11.78 -16.41 26.57
C GLU A 30 -11.10 -15.13 27.07
N SER A 31 -10.64 -15.14 28.33
CA SER A 31 -9.89 -14.02 28.92
C SER A 31 -8.60 -13.73 28.16
N HIS A 32 -7.85 -14.78 27.79
CA HIS A 32 -6.63 -14.63 26.99
C HIS A 32 -6.91 -13.99 25.62
N LEU A 33 -7.96 -14.46 24.92
CA LEU A 33 -8.34 -13.92 23.61
C LEU A 33 -8.84 -12.48 23.69
N ALA A 34 -9.52 -12.10 24.77
CA ALA A 34 -9.92 -10.70 25.02
C ALA A 34 -8.68 -9.80 25.18
N GLY A 35 -7.67 -10.24 25.94
CA GLY A 35 -6.41 -9.51 26.10
C GLY A 35 -5.62 -9.35 24.79
N GLU A 36 -5.62 -10.37 23.93
CA GLU A 36 -4.98 -10.31 22.60
C GLU A 36 -5.69 -9.34 21.63
N ARG A 37 -7.01 -9.17 21.77
CA ARG A 37 -7.78 -8.18 20.98
C ARG A 37 -7.42 -6.76 21.39
N GLU A 38 -7.37 -6.49 22.70
CA GLU A 38 -7.00 -5.17 23.22
C GLU A 38 -5.58 -4.76 22.80
N ARG A 39 -4.65 -5.73 22.76
CA ARG A 39 -3.27 -5.52 22.29
C ARG A 39 -3.15 -5.29 20.78
N ARG A 40 -4.23 -5.45 20.02
CA ARG A 40 -4.24 -5.37 18.54
C ARG A 40 -3.19 -6.29 17.90
N THR A 41 -2.87 -7.43 18.53
CA THR A 41 -1.77 -8.31 18.10
C THR A 41 -1.98 -8.85 16.68
N ARG A 42 -3.24 -9.13 16.33
CA ARG A 42 -3.64 -9.66 15.00
C ARG A 42 -3.80 -8.57 13.93
N TRP A 43 -4.19 -7.35 14.33
CA TRP A 43 -4.43 -6.21 13.42
C TRP A 43 -3.77 -4.96 13.98
N PRO A 44 -2.43 -4.87 13.89
CA PRO A 44 -1.70 -3.72 14.42
C PRO A 44 -2.08 -2.46 13.65
N ASP A 45 -1.95 -1.30 14.32
CA ASP A 45 -2.24 -0.01 13.71
C ASP A 45 -1.50 0.16 12.36
N PRO A 46 -2.18 0.76 11.36
CA PRO A 46 -1.62 0.88 10.04
C PRO A 46 -0.31 1.68 10.13
N LYS A 47 0.78 1.06 9.67
CA LYS A 47 2.08 1.73 9.64
C LYS A 47 2.01 2.91 8.68
N LEU A 48 1.95 4.13 9.23
CA LEU A 48 2.06 5.35 8.44
C LEU A 48 3.50 5.52 7.96
N ALA A 49 3.84 4.90 6.84
CA ALA A 49 5.15 5.07 6.21
C ALA A 49 5.20 6.43 5.51
N LEU A 50 5.49 7.49 6.27
CA LEU A 50 6.00 8.74 5.70
C LEU A 50 7.40 8.42 5.16
N ASN A 51 7.51 8.13 3.86
CA ASN A 51 8.81 7.94 3.23
C ASN A 51 9.32 9.31 2.74
N PRO A 52 10.21 9.98 3.49
CA PRO A 52 10.71 11.32 3.14
C PRO A 52 11.55 11.34 1.86
N THR A 53 11.87 10.18 1.29
CA THR A 53 12.71 10.04 0.09
C THR A 53 11.89 10.05 -1.20
N PHE A 54 10.56 10.14 -1.13
CA PHE A 54 9.72 10.32 -2.31
C PHE A 54 9.94 11.72 -2.89
N ARG A 55 10.91 11.82 -3.81
CA ARG A 55 11.01 12.99 -4.69
C ARG A 55 10.01 12.83 -5.83
N SER A 56 9.43 13.95 -6.26
CA SER A 56 8.59 13.98 -7.45
C SER A 56 9.43 13.49 -8.64
N GLY A 57 9.03 12.38 -9.24
CA GLY A 57 9.80 11.67 -10.26
C GLY A 57 9.70 12.28 -11.66
N GLY A 58 9.29 13.54 -11.79
CA GLY A 58 8.77 14.10 -13.04
C GLY A 58 7.29 13.78 -13.25
N THR A 59 6.76 14.11 -14.42
CA THR A 59 5.40 13.71 -14.82
C THR A 59 5.45 12.37 -15.58
N VAL A 60 4.33 11.64 -15.64
CA VAL A 60 4.28 10.44 -16.51
C VAL A 60 4.64 10.80 -17.95
N ALA A 61 4.21 11.97 -18.43
CA ALA A 61 4.60 12.49 -19.74
C ALA A 61 6.13 12.63 -19.90
N SER A 62 6.83 13.27 -18.94
CA SER A 62 8.29 13.43 -19.04
C SER A 62 9.01 12.08 -18.97
N LEU A 63 8.52 11.14 -18.17
CA LEU A 63 9.08 9.79 -18.08
C LEU A 63 8.88 8.97 -19.37
N CYS A 64 7.83 9.24 -20.15
CA CYS A 64 7.66 8.67 -21.49
C CYS A 64 8.63 9.31 -22.48
N ASP A 65 8.81 10.64 -22.40
CA ASP A 65 9.78 11.38 -23.23
C ASP A 65 11.23 10.92 -22.96
N ASP A 66 11.54 10.61 -21.70
CA ASP A 66 12.83 10.04 -21.27
C ASP A 66 13.01 8.54 -21.65
N GLY A 67 12.02 7.92 -22.31
CA GLY A 67 12.04 6.50 -22.69
C GLY A 67 12.00 5.52 -21.51
N LEU A 68 11.72 6.01 -20.30
CA LEU A 68 11.62 5.20 -19.07
C LEU A 68 10.27 4.47 -18.95
N LEU A 69 9.23 5.00 -19.60
CA LEU A 69 7.89 4.43 -19.63
C LEU A 69 7.43 4.19 -21.07
N HIS A 70 6.55 3.21 -21.23
CA HIS A 70 5.91 2.94 -22.52
C HIS A 70 5.08 4.16 -22.98
N PRO A 71 5.12 4.56 -24.25
CA PRO A 71 4.44 5.78 -24.74
C PRO A 71 2.94 5.85 -24.40
N MET A 72 2.23 4.71 -24.44
CA MET A 72 0.81 4.62 -24.05
C MET A 72 0.54 5.06 -22.60
N CYS A 73 1.52 5.01 -21.70
CA CYS A 73 1.34 5.49 -20.33
C CYS A 73 0.95 6.98 -20.29
N ARG A 74 1.36 7.77 -21.29
CA ARG A 74 0.96 9.19 -21.44
C ARG A 74 -0.56 9.35 -21.59
N GLU A 75 -1.23 8.39 -22.18
CA GLU A 75 -2.67 8.44 -22.48
C GLU A 75 -3.50 7.94 -21.30
N TYR A 76 -3.09 6.85 -20.67
CA TYR A 76 -3.84 6.25 -19.57
C TYR A 76 -3.67 6.98 -18.23
N PHE A 77 -2.48 7.49 -17.93
CA PHE A 77 -2.19 8.11 -16.63
C PHE A 77 -2.42 9.62 -16.63
N ARG A 78 -3.68 9.99 -16.88
CA ARG A 78 -4.18 11.38 -16.84
C ARG A 78 -5.22 11.55 -15.75
N HIS A 79 -5.33 12.76 -15.24
CA HIS A 79 -6.32 13.14 -14.26
C HIS A 79 -7.71 13.18 -14.92
N LYS A 80 -8.55 12.21 -14.59
CA LYS A 80 -9.94 12.10 -15.08
C LYS A 80 -10.90 12.68 -14.06
N LYS A 81 -11.87 13.48 -14.51
CA LYS A 81 -12.96 13.98 -13.65
C LYS A 81 -14.18 13.05 -13.62
N HIS A 82 -14.32 12.20 -14.64
CA HIS A 82 -15.40 11.22 -14.81
C HIS A 82 -14.91 10.05 -15.69
N PRO A 83 -15.60 8.90 -15.72
CA PRO A 83 -15.09 7.68 -16.37
C PRO A 83 -14.73 7.87 -17.86
N ASN A 84 -15.52 8.66 -18.58
CA ASN A 84 -15.34 8.95 -20.00
C ASN A 84 -14.46 10.18 -20.28
N ASP A 85 -13.88 10.79 -19.25
CA ASP A 85 -12.97 11.92 -19.42
C ASP A 85 -11.63 11.41 -19.98
N PRO A 86 -11.16 11.92 -21.13
CA PRO A 86 -9.82 11.59 -21.64
C PRO A 86 -8.72 12.14 -20.73
N GLY A 87 -9.02 13.08 -19.83
CA GLY A 87 -8.10 13.68 -18.88
C GLY A 87 -7.15 14.67 -19.55
N SER A 88 -6.99 15.85 -18.95
CA SER A 88 -6.18 16.94 -19.53
C SER A 88 -4.80 17.11 -18.88
N ARG A 89 -4.58 16.52 -17.70
CA ARG A 89 -3.34 16.71 -16.91
C ARG A 89 -2.67 15.37 -16.61
N THR A 90 -1.38 15.25 -16.94
CA THR A 90 -0.58 14.06 -16.60
C THR A 90 -0.41 13.92 -15.09
N VAL A 91 -0.42 12.68 -14.60
CA VAL A 91 -0.14 12.37 -13.19
C VAL A 91 1.36 12.52 -12.91
N ARG A 92 1.72 12.83 -11.65
CA ARG A 92 3.10 12.86 -11.16
C ARG A 92 3.33 11.65 -10.25
N PRO A 93 4.06 10.63 -10.69
CA PRO A 93 4.41 9.51 -9.82
C PRO A 93 5.47 9.94 -8.81
N GLY A 94 5.33 9.45 -7.58
CA GLY A 94 6.39 9.52 -6.59
C GLY A 94 7.50 8.53 -6.93
N ARG A 95 8.77 8.96 -6.96
CA ARG A 95 9.91 8.08 -7.24
C ARG A 95 10.66 7.77 -5.94
N GLY A 96 10.51 6.53 -5.45
CA GLY A 96 11.39 6.00 -4.41
C GLY A 96 12.77 5.70 -4.98
N ARG A 97 13.86 6.03 -4.27
CA ARG A 97 15.18 5.51 -4.60
C ARG A 97 15.17 4.00 -4.33
N GLY A 98 14.91 3.20 -5.37
CA GLY A 98 15.29 1.79 -5.35
C GLY A 98 16.80 1.72 -5.11
N ARG A 99 17.23 1.08 -4.01
CA ARG A 99 18.61 0.66 -3.86
C ARG A 99 18.90 -0.21 -5.08
N ARG A 100 19.68 0.29 -6.03
CA ARG A 100 20.23 -0.55 -7.09
C ARG A 100 21.09 -1.58 -6.37
N HIS A 101 20.59 -2.80 -6.23
CA HIS A 101 21.47 -3.93 -6.00
C HIS A 101 22.33 -4.03 -7.26
N THR A 102 23.54 -3.48 -7.17
CA THR A 102 24.60 -3.83 -8.09
C THR A 102 24.79 -5.33 -7.96
N ALA A 103 24.41 -6.06 -9.00
CA ALA A 103 24.73 -7.47 -9.13
C ALA A 103 26.25 -7.60 -8.97
N ARG A 104 26.68 -8.20 -7.87
CA ARG A 104 28.07 -8.63 -7.69
C ARG A 104 28.35 -9.65 -8.77
N HIS A 105 29.25 -9.31 -9.69
CA HIS A 105 29.92 -10.27 -10.55
C HIS A 105 30.50 -11.41 -9.67
N PRO A 106 30.21 -12.68 -9.96
CA PRO A 106 31.01 -13.76 -9.39
C PRO A 106 32.37 -13.76 -10.10
N GLN A 107 33.43 -13.53 -9.31
CA GLN A 107 34.81 -13.76 -9.73
C GLN A 107 35.00 -15.26 -10.04
N PRO A 108 35.70 -15.63 -11.12
CA PRO A 108 36.02 -17.03 -11.38
C PRO A 108 37.08 -17.49 -10.38
N VAL A 109 36.77 -18.55 -9.63
CA VAL A 109 37.72 -19.24 -8.78
C VAL A 109 38.68 -20.00 -9.71
N ARG A 110 39.97 -19.69 -9.60
CA ARG A 110 41.06 -20.49 -10.19
C ARG A 110 41.38 -21.66 -9.28
#